data_AF-A0A410USP9-F1
#
_entry.id   AF-A0A410USP9-F1
#
_cell.length_a   1.000
_cell.length_b   1.000
_cell.length_c   1.000
_cell.angle_alpha   90.00
_cell.angle_beta   90.00
_cell.angle_gamma   90.00
#
_symmetry.space_group_name_H-M   'P 1'
#
loop_
_entity.id
_entity.type
_entity.pdbx_description
1 polymer ?
#
loop_
_entity_poly.entity_id
_entity_poly.type
_entity_poly.pdbx_seq_one_letter_code
_entity_poly.pdbx_strand_id
1 'polypeptide(L)'
;MADRSIEIRQRAMEYFKQQQELSPDAQTRLCLFLQGVKSINATILARVEFQPMEWVPYKFLHSQCFKEVELTTLLGKSTAWSSNPMVFLAATQLNLALWQETSAARFMGGMLKVDRNFYEYLALSHAFLSVIRILPLLSVQTNLNTPFFSTLKEIEEENGRQIQTQIRLLKDMAIDLPMEEKENIIESQRQIVEKLFLRLLAEITEIPAA
;
A
#
# COMPACT_ATOMS: atom_id res chain seq x y z
N MET A 1 10.39 -19.38 -5.56
CA MET A 1 9.94 -17.98 -5.37
C MET A 1 10.22 -17.47 -3.95
N ALA A 2 9.96 -18.26 -2.89
CA ALA A 2 10.24 -17.85 -1.51
C ALA A 2 11.69 -17.38 -1.28
N ASP A 3 12.66 -18.10 -1.85
CA ASP A 3 14.09 -17.81 -1.72
C ASP A 3 14.47 -16.41 -2.24
N ARG A 4 13.97 -16.04 -3.43
CA ARG A 4 14.18 -14.71 -4.03
C ARG A 4 13.47 -13.59 -3.26
N SER A 5 12.31 -13.84 -2.67
CA SER A 5 11.62 -12.85 -1.82
C SER A 5 12.45 -12.52 -0.57
N ILE A 6 13.00 -13.55 0.07
CA ILE A 6 13.89 -13.40 1.24
C ILE A 6 15.14 -12.61 0.86
N GLU A 7 15.78 -12.96 -0.25
CA GLU A 7 16.97 -12.27 -0.76
C GLU A 7 16.72 -10.77 -1.00
N ILE A 8 15.63 -10.42 -1.70
CA ILE A 8 15.28 -9.01 -1.96
C ILE A 8 15.05 -8.25 -0.64
N ARG A 9 14.36 -8.85 0.33
CA ARG A 9 14.10 -8.23 1.64
C ARG A 9 15.39 -8.06 2.44
N GLN A 10 16.28 -9.05 2.44
CA GLN A 10 17.58 -8.96 3.10
C GLN A 10 18.43 -7.84 2.50
N ARG A 11 18.51 -7.79 1.16
CA ARG A 11 19.21 -6.70 0.44
C ARG A 11 18.62 -5.33 0.78
N ALA A 12 17.29 -5.22 0.86
CA ALA A 12 16.63 -4.00 1.29
C ALA A 12 17.01 -3.62 2.72
N MET A 13 16.97 -4.56 3.66
CA MET A 13 17.39 -4.32 5.04
C MET A 13 18.84 -3.86 5.13
N GLU A 14 19.75 -4.45 4.35
CA GLU A 14 21.15 -4.02 4.30
C GLU A 14 21.30 -2.61 3.74
N TYR A 15 20.61 -2.31 2.64
CA TYR A 15 20.57 -0.96 2.07
C TYR A 15 20.07 0.07 3.09
N PHE A 16 18.91 -0.17 3.70
CA PHE A 16 18.33 0.73 4.70
C PHE A 16 19.18 0.85 5.97
N LYS A 17 19.94 -0.19 6.34
CA LYS A 17 20.88 -0.13 7.49
C LYS A 17 22.08 0.76 7.26
N GLN A 18 22.57 0.84 6.02
CA GLN A 18 23.73 1.66 5.66
C GLN A 18 23.39 3.14 5.56
N GLN A 19 22.11 3.48 5.41
CA GLN A 19 21.64 4.84 5.19
C GLN A 19 21.11 5.45 6.49
N GLN A 20 21.78 6.48 7.00
CA GLN A 20 21.27 7.27 8.13
C GLN A 20 20.05 8.11 7.71
N GLU A 21 20.02 8.56 6.46
CA GLU A 21 18.90 9.20 5.78
C GLU A 21 18.74 8.63 4.38
N LEU A 22 17.51 8.59 3.87
CA LEU A 22 17.25 8.14 2.50
C LEU A 22 17.59 9.21 1.49
N SER A 23 18.22 8.81 0.39
CA SER A 23 18.47 9.68 -0.75
C SER A 23 17.16 10.21 -1.34
N PRO A 24 17.17 11.40 -1.97
CA PRO A 24 16.00 11.93 -2.66
C PRO A 24 15.40 10.95 -3.69
N ASP A 25 16.24 10.16 -4.37
CA ASP A 25 15.82 9.12 -5.31
C ASP A 25 15.01 8.03 -4.61
N ALA A 26 15.49 7.52 -3.48
CA ALA A 26 14.79 6.50 -2.70
C ALA A 26 13.49 7.04 -2.10
N GLN A 27 13.50 8.25 -1.54
CA GLN A 27 12.30 8.90 -1.01
C GLN A 27 11.24 9.12 -2.09
N THR A 28 11.66 9.58 -3.28
CA THR A 28 10.76 9.80 -4.42
C THR A 28 10.11 8.51 -4.88
N ARG A 29 10.87 7.41 -5.01
CA ARG A 29 10.32 6.08 -5.38
C ARG A 29 9.30 5.58 -4.36
N LEU A 30 9.66 5.62 -3.07
CA LEU A 30 8.76 5.21 -1.98
C LEU A 30 7.49 6.05 -1.96
N CYS A 31 7.64 7.38 -2.04
CA CYS A 31 6.52 8.31 -2.05
C CYS A 31 5.58 8.00 -3.21
N LEU A 32 6.06 8.00 -4.45
CA LEU A 32 5.21 7.79 -5.62
C LEU A 32 4.54 6.41 -5.65
N PHE A 33 5.19 5.37 -5.13
CA PHE A 33 4.55 4.05 -4.98
C PHE A 33 3.43 4.07 -3.95
N LEU A 34 3.71 4.60 -2.75
CA LEU A 34 2.72 4.67 -1.67
C LEU A 34 1.55 5.57 -2.08
N GLN A 35 1.81 6.71 -2.72
CA GLN A 35 0.76 7.55 -3.26
C GLN A 35 -0.11 6.80 -4.27
N GLY A 36 0.47 5.96 -5.12
CA GLY A 36 -0.28 5.08 -6.02
C GLY A 36 -1.24 4.14 -5.29
N VAL A 37 -0.72 3.42 -4.30
CA VAL A 37 -1.49 2.48 -3.46
C VAL A 37 -2.64 3.19 -2.76
N LYS A 38 -2.34 4.32 -2.10
CA LYS A 38 -3.31 5.11 -1.36
C LYS A 38 -4.36 5.74 -2.27
N SER A 39 -3.95 6.20 -3.46
CA SER A 39 -4.86 6.76 -4.47
C SER A 39 -5.84 5.72 -5.01
N ILE A 40 -5.42 4.47 -5.19
CA ILE A 40 -6.34 3.38 -5.55
C ILE A 40 -7.42 3.22 -4.48
N ASN A 41 -7.03 3.09 -3.20
CA ASN A 41 -7.98 2.99 -2.10
C ASN A 41 -8.90 4.21 -2.04
N ALA A 42 -8.35 5.42 -2.02
CA ALA A 42 -9.13 6.66 -1.94
C ALA A 42 -10.13 6.79 -3.10
N THR A 43 -9.73 6.47 -4.33
CA THR A 43 -10.61 6.55 -5.50
C THR A 43 -11.78 5.57 -5.41
N ILE A 44 -11.52 4.34 -4.96
CA ILE A 44 -12.55 3.31 -4.83
C ILE A 44 -13.50 3.65 -3.68
N LEU A 45 -12.97 4.12 -2.53
CA LEU A 45 -13.72 4.44 -1.32
C LEU A 45 -14.52 5.73 -1.42
N ALA A 46 -14.08 6.73 -2.20
CA ALA A 46 -14.81 7.99 -2.38
C ALA A 46 -16.24 7.78 -2.89
N ARG A 47 -16.52 6.66 -3.56
CA ARG A 47 -17.86 6.30 -4.04
C ARG A 47 -18.82 5.91 -2.92
N VAL A 48 -18.30 5.52 -1.75
CA VAL A 48 -19.12 5.22 -0.57
C VAL A 48 -19.97 6.44 -0.17
N GLU A 49 -19.52 7.66 -0.46
CA GLU A 49 -20.28 8.90 -0.21
C GLU A 49 -21.59 9.01 -1.00
N PHE A 50 -21.67 8.37 -2.17
CA PHE A 50 -22.77 8.57 -3.11
C PHE A 50 -23.78 7.42 -3.12
N GLN A 51 -23.74 6.54 -2.12
CA GLN A 51 -24.60 5.35 -2.07
C GLN A 51 -25.11 5.06 -0.65
N PRO A 52 -26.27 4.41 -0.52
CA PRO A 52 -26.78 3.99 0.78
C PRO A 52 -25.90 2.87 1.37
N MET A 53 -25.53 2.99 2.64
CA MET A 53 -24.75 2.00 3.38
C MET A 53 -25.07 2.05 4.88
N GLU A 54 -24.98 0.91 5.55
CA GLU A 54 -25.07 0.82 7.01
C GLU A 54 -24.02 1.72 7.69
N TRP A 55 -24.40 2.36 8.80
CA TRP A 55 -23.59 3.39 9.45
C TRP A 55 -22.18 2.92 9.86
N VAL A 56 -22.06 1.69 10.38
CA VAL A 56 -20.79 1.18 10.90
C VAL A 56 -19.76 0.94 9.76
N PRO A 57 -20.07 0.18 8.70
CA PRO A 57 -19.21 0.10 7.51
C PRO A 57 -18.95 1.46 6.87
N TYR A 58 -19.97 2.31 6.72
CA TYR A 58 -19.83 3.65 6.15
C TYR A 58 -18.80 4.48 6.90
N LYS A 59 -18.94 4.62 8.22
CA LYS A 59 -18.04 5.41 9.07
C LYS A 59 -16.59 4.95 8.93
N PHE A 60 -16.36 3.64 8.86
CA PHE A 60 -15.02 3.09 8.69
C PHE A 60 -14.44 3.39 7.31
N LEU A 61 -15.16 3.07 6.23
CA LEU A 61 -14.68 3.26 4.86
C LEU A 61 -14.48 4.74 4.52
N HIS A 62 -15.37 5.60 5.03
CA HIS A 62 -15.23 7.05 4.98
C HIS A 62 -13.95 7.51 5.68
N SER A 63 -13.75 7.11 6.94
CA SER A 63 -12.54 7.45 7.70
C SER A 63 -11.27 6.98 6.99
N GLN A 64 -11.28 5.77 6.44
CA GLN A 64 -10.16 5.23 5.68
C GLN A 64 -9.87 6.11 4.45
N CYS A 65 -10.89 6.47 3.67
CA CYS A 65 -10.73 7.34 2.49
C CYS A 65 -10.01 8.65 2.82
N PHE A 66 -10.47 9.37 3.86
CA PHE A 66 -9.86 10.64 4.24
C PHE A 66 -8.43 10.48 4.79
N LYS A 67 -8.17 9.41 5.54
CA LYS A 67 -6.82 9.10 6.03
C LYS A 67 -5.85 8.77 4.89
N GLU A 68 -6.31 8.06 3.87
CA GLU A 68 -5.48 7.78 2.69
C GLU A 68 -5.10 9.07 1.96
N VAL A 69 -6.03 9.99 1.77
CA VAL A 69 -5.78 11.30 1.13
C VAL A 69 -4.84 12.18 1.97
N GLU A 70 -5.10 12.29 3.27
CA GLU A 70 -4.28 13.07 4.21
C GLU A 70 -2.83 12.59 4.20
N LEU A 71 -2.62 11.30 4.46
CA LEU A 71 -1.28 10.72 4.59
C LEU A 71 -0.50 10.73 3.27
N THR A 72 -1.18 10.57 2.13
CA THR A 72 -0.58 10.72 0.79
C THR A 72 -0.04 12.14 0.58
N THR A 73 -0.80 13.13 1.02
CA THR A 73 -0.45 14.55 0.87
C THR A 73 0.70 14.92 1.79
N LEU A 74 0.65 14.48 3.05
CA LEU A 74 1.73 14.67 4.01
C LEU A 74 3.02 14.01 3.53
N LEU A 75 2.95 12.79 2.98
CA LEU A 75 4.12 12.09 2.46
C LEU A 75 4.74 12.83 1.28
N GLY A 76 3.92 13.33 0.35
CA GLY A 76 4.40 14.16 -0.75
C GLY A 76 5.06 15.46 -0.28
N LYS A 77 4.55 16.06 0.80
CA LYS A 77 5.10 17.29 1.38
C LYS A 77 6.40 17.05 2.14
N SER A 78 6.56 15.90 2.79
CA SER A 78 7.74 15.54 3.57
C SER A 78 8.86 14.88 2.75
N THR A 79 8.57 14.52 1.48
CA THR A 79 9.53 13.94 0.55
C THR A 79 10.55 14.97 0.07
N ALA A 80 11.84 14.64 0.20
CA ALA A 80 12.90 15.29 -0.56
C ALA A 80 12.86 14.77 -2.00
N TRP A 81 12.32 15.57 -2.92
CA TRP A 81 12.14 15.16 -4.31
C TRP A 81 13.47 15.06 -5.07
N SER A 82 13.61 13.98 -5.82
CA SER A 82 14.74 13.76 -6.72
C SER A 82 14.74 14.78 -7.86
N SER A 83 15.94 15.20 -8.28
CA SER A 83 16.13 15.96 -9.53
C SER A 83 16.30 15.06 -10.76
N ASN A 84 16.36 13.73 -10.56
CA ASN A 84 16.60 12.76 -11.64
C ASN A 84 15.27 12.36 -12.31
N PRO A 85 15.02 12.76 -13.58
CA PRO A 85 13.77 12.43 -14.27
C PRO A 85 13.56 10.92 -14.45
N MET A 86 14.64 10.13 -14.49
CA MET A 86 14.55 8.67 -14.63
C MET A 86 13.85 8.01 -13.44
N VAL A 87 13.93 8.62 -12.25
CA VAL A 87 13.24 8.15 -11.05
C VAL A 87 11.73 8.25 -11.23
N PHE A 88 11.24 9.35 -11.79
CA PHE A 88 9.81 9.55 -12.06
C PHE A 88 9.28 8.61 -13.15
N LEU A 89 10.09 8.33 -14.18
CA LEU A 89 9.74 7.36 -15.21
C LEU A 89 9.62 5.94 -14.63
N ALA A 90 10.59 5.52 -13.82
CA ALA A 90 10.54 4.23 -13.14
C ALA A 90 9.32 4.14 -12.20
N ALA A 91 9.07 5.19 -11.41
CA ALA A 91 7.90 5.25 -10.53
C ALA A 91 6.57 5.21 -11.31
N THR A 92 6.51 5.81 -12.50
CA THR A 92 5.34 5.74 -13.39
C THR A 92 5.11 4.31 -13.88
N GLN A 93 6.18 3.60 -14.26
CA GLN A 93 6.09 2.20 -14.68
C GLN A 93 5.62 1.29 -13.54
N LEU A 94 6.13 1.51 -12.32
CA LEU A 94 5.71 0.79 -11.13
C LEU A 94 4.23 1.06 -10.80
N ASN A 95 3.79 2.32 -10.92
CA ASN A 95 2.38 2.70 -10.76
C ASN A 95 1.48 2.04 -11.81
N LEU A 96 1.91 1.98 -13.08
CA LEU A 96 1.16 1.29 -14.12
C LEU A 96 1.03 -0.21 -13.81
N ALA A 97 2.11 -0.84 -13.36
CA ALA A 97 2.09 -2.25 -12.92
C ALA A 97 1.15 -2.45 -11.72
N LEU A 98 1.15 -1.53 -10.76
CA LEU A 98 0.22 -1.54 -9.63
C LEU A 98 -1.24 -1.56 -10.10
N TRP A 99 -1.63 -0.67 -11.01
CA TRP A 99 -3.00 -0.63 -11.56
C TRP A 99 -3.37 -1.90 -12.34
N GLN A 100 -2.44 -2.41 -13.15
CA GLN A 100 -2.67 -3.58 -14.00
C GLN A 100 -2.74 -4.89 -13.19
N GLU A 101 -1.74 -5.15 -12.35
CA GLU A 101 -1.61 -6.41 -11.62
C GLU A 101 -2.68 -6.56 -10.53
N THR A 102 -3.14 -5.45 -9.92
CA THR A 102 -4.28 -5.47 -8.98
C THR A 102 -5.63 -5.44 -9.68
N SER A 103 -5.64 -5.20 -10.99
CA SER A 103 -6.86 -4.92 -11.77
C SER A 103 -7.74 -3.84 -11.15
N ALA A 104 -7.14 -2.83 -10.49
CA ALA A 104 -7.85 -1.87 -9.64
C ALA A 104 -9.00 -1.14 -10.36
N ALA A 105 -8.88 -0.93 -11.67
CA ALA A 105 -9.93 -0.30 -12.48
C ALA A 105 -11.28 -1.04 -12.43
N ARG A 106 -11.28 -2.36 -12.26
CA ARG A 106 -12.51 -3.17 -12.17
C ARG A 106 -13.37 -2.80 -10.96
N PHE A 107 -12.73 -2.29 -9.91
CA PHE A 107 -13.41 -1.90 -8.69
C PHE A 107 -14.00 -0.50 -8.78
N MET A 108 -13.60 0.34 -9.75
CA MET A 108 -14.06 1.73 -9.88
C MET A 108 -15.45 1.85 -10.52
N GLY A 109 -15.91 0.82 -11.22
CA GLY A 109 -17.20 0.83 -11.92
C GLY A 109 -18.40 0.55 -11.02
N GLY A 110 -19.54 1.15 -11.38
CA GLY A 110 -20.86 0.84 -10.80
C GLY A 110 -21.05 1.25 -9.33
N MET A 111 -22.21 0.90 -8.77
CA MET A 111 -22.47 0.99 -7.34
C MET A 111 -21.77 -0.16 -6.61
N LEU A 112 -21.25 0.10 -5.41
CA LEU A 112 -20.73 -0.99 -4.58
C LEU A 112 -21.90 -1.82 -4.07
N LYS A 113 -21.85 -3.12 -4.33
CA LYS A 113 -22.80 -4.10 -3.81
C LYS A 113 -22.05 -5.05 -2.90
N VAL A 114 -22.75 -5.65 -1.94
CA VAL A 114 -22.18 -6.73 -1.12
C VAL A 114 -22.10 -7.98 -1.99
N ASP A 115 -21.07 -8.03 -2.83
CA ASP A 115 -20.82 -9.08 -3.80
C ASP A 115 -19.34 -9.47 -3.81
N ARG A 116 -19.00 -10.42 -4.67
CA ARG A 116 -17.62 -10.93 -4.78
C ARG A 116 -16.64 -9.84 -5.17
N ASN A 117 -17.03 -8.90 -6.03
CA ASN A 117 -16.16 -7.83 -6.48
C ASN A 117 -15.79 -6.90 -5.31
N PHE A 118 -16.76 -6.58 -4.46
CA PHE A 118 -16.48 -5.81 -3.24
C PHE A 118 -15.66 -6.60 -2.22
N TYR A 119 -15.89 -7.91 -2.09
CA TYR A 119 -15.05 -8.78 -1.25
C TYR A 119 -13.59 -8.78 -1.70
N GLU A 120 -13.36 -8.96 -3.01
CA GLU A 120 -12.02 -8.93 -3.60
C GLU A 120 -11.34 -7.58 -3.42
N TYR A 121 -12.11 -6.47 -3.51
CA TYR A 121 -11.58 -5.15 -3.19
C TYR A 121 -11.18 -5.02 -1.71
N LEU A 122 -12.03 -5.44 -0.77
CA LEU A 122 -11.68 -5.39 0.65
C LEU A 122 -10.43 -6.21 0.93
N ALA A 123 -10.29 -7.39 0.31
CA ALA A 123 -9.10 -8.23 0.41
C ALA A 123 -7.85 -7.54 -0.16
N LEU A 124 -7.96 -6.87 -1.31
CA LEU A 124 -6.88 -6.07 -1.88
C LEU A 124 -6.48 -4.90 -0.96
N SER A 125 -7.45 -4.15 -0.46
CA SER A 125 -7.22 -3.05 0.48
C SER A 125 -6.57 -3.56 1.77
N HIS A 126 -6.98 -4.72 2.28
CA HIS A 126 -6.34 -5.37 3.42
C HIS A 126 -4.87 -5.75 3.11
N ALA A 127 -4.60 -6.29 1.92
CA ALA A 127 -3.25 -6.62 1.49
C ALA A 127 -2.37 -5.37 1.41
N PHE A 128 -2.87 -4.24 0.89
CA PHE A 128 -2.13 -2.97 0.90
C PHE A 128 -1.72 -2.52 2.30
N LEU A 129 -2.61 -2.62 3.28
CA LEU A 129 -2.34 -2.21 4.66
C LEU A 129 -1.35 -3.13 5.37
N SER A 130 -1.43 -4.44 5.11
CA SER A 130 -0.71 -5.47 5.87
C SER A 130 0.65 -5.85 5.28
N VAL A 131 0.78 -5.87 3.94
CA VAL A 131 1.98 -6.36 3.25
C VAL A 131 3.05 -5.27 3.11
N ILE A 132 2.64 -4.03 2.85
CA ILE A 132 3.55 -2.92 2.58
C ILE A 132 4.01 -2.33 3.92
N ARG A 133 5.18 -2.78 4.38
CA ARG A 133 5.80 -2.39 5.66
C ARG A 133 7.27 -2.03 5.42
N ILE A 134 7.60 -0.75 5.54
CA ILE A 134 8.95 -0.18 5.40
C ILE A 134 9.67 -0.12 6.75
N LEU A 135 8.99 0.26 7.83
CA LEU A 135 9.61 0.41 9.16
C LEU A 135 10.37 -0.84 9.62
N PRO A 136 9.87 -2.08 9.42
CA PRO A 136 10.62 -3.28 9.81
C PRO A 136 11.93 -3.48 9.02
N LEU A 137 12.10 -2.80 7.89
CA LEU A 137 13.31 -2.85 7.07
C LEU A 137 14.38 -1.85 7.53
N LEU A 138 13.99 -0.83 8.31
CA LEU A 138 14.90 0.21 8.78
C LEU A 138 15.82 -0.29 9.91
N SER A 139 16.98 0.35 10.05
CA SER A 139 17.83 0.13 11.23
C SER A 139 17.16 0.65 12.50
N VAL A 140 17.42 -0.01 13.63
CA VAL A 140 16.99 0.45 14.97
C VAL A 140 17.58 1.84 15.31
N GLN A 141 18.67 2.22 14.65
CA GLN A 141 19.36 3.51 14.82
C GLN A 141 18.77 4.62 13.93
N THR A 142 17.83 4.30 13.04
CA THR A 142 17.25 5.28 12.11
C THR A 142 16.50 6.35 12.88
N ASN A 143 16.81 7.63 12.63
CA ASN A 143 16.09 8.73 13.25
C ASN A 143 14.71 8.90 12.63
N LEU A 144 13.67 8.42 13.32
CA LEU A 144 12.29 8.51 12.85
C LEU A 144 11.66 9.91 13.01
N ASN A 145 12.38 10.89 13.55
CA ASN A 145 11.88 12.25 13.75
C ASN A 145 12.10 13.17 12.54
N THR A 146 12.71 12.68 11.45
CA THR A 146 12.74 13.45 10.20
C THR A 146 11.34 13.54 9.60
N PRO A 147 11.00 14.60 8.84
CA PRO A 147 9.66 14.75 8.26
C PRO A 147 9.22 13.51 7.45
N PHE A 148 10.12 12.94 6.65
CA PHE A 148 9.79 11.79 5.80
C PHE A 148 9.53 10.51 6.62
N PHE A 149 10.44 10.16 7.56
CA PHE A 149 10.28 8.94 8.36
C PHE A 149 9.15 9.04 9.38
N SER A 150 8.91 10.22 9.96
CA SER A 150 7.75 10.44 10.83
C SER A 150 6.44 10.23 10.08
N THR A 151 6.33 10.74 8.85
CA THR A 151 5.15 10.50 8.00
C THR A 151 4.99 9.01 7.63
N LEU A 152 6.08 8.32 7.28
CA LEU A 152 6.05 6.87 7.03
C LEU A 152 5.60 6.09 8.26
N LYS A 153 6.04 6.51 9.44
CA LYS A 153 5.62 5.91 10.70
C LYS A 153 4.13 6.10 10.95
N GLU A 154 3.62 7.32 10.76
CA GLU A 154 2.19 7.61 10.88
C GLU A 154 1.35 6.76 9.92
N ILE A 155 1.83 6.55 8.68
CA ILE A 155 1.19 5.67 7.70
C ILE A 155 1.08 4.24 8.24
N GLU A 156 2.16 3.65 8.72
CA GLU A 156 2.14 2.26 9.18
C GLU A 156 1.36 2.06 10.48
N GLU A 157 1.37 3.04 11.37
CA GLU A 157 0.54 3.03 12.58
C GLU A 157 -0.96 3.11 12.23
N GLU A 158 -1.34 3.98 11.29
CA GLU A 158 -2.71 4.08 10.81
C GLU A 158 -3.14 2.79 10.08
N ASN A 159 -2.29 2.26 9.20
CA ASN A 159 -2.54 0.97 8.56
C ASN A 159 -2.75 -0.13 9.61
N GLY A 160 -1.91 -0.16 10.66
CA GLY A 160 -2.03 -1.09 11.79
C GLY A 160 -3.38 -1.00 12.51
N ARG A 161 -3.88 0.22 12.76
CA ARG A 161 -5.21 0.44 13.34
C ARG A 161 -6.33 -0.05 12.43
N GLN A 162 -6.23 0.23 11.14
CA GLN A 162 -7.27 -0.10 10.16
C GLN A 162 -7.37 -1.61 9.87
N ILE A 163 -6.26 -2.35 9.95
CA ILE A 163 -6.22 -3.81 9.70
C ILE A 163 -7.25 -4.56 10.53
N GLN A 164 -7.40 -4.23 11.83
CA GLN A 164 -8.33 -4.95 12.70
C GLN A 164 -9.78 -4.80 12.23
N THR A 165 -10.18 -3.60 11.84
CA THR A 165 -11.53 -3.34 11.33
C THR A 165 -11.73 -3.95 9.94
N GLN A 166 -10.73 -3.91 9.07
CA GLN A 166 -10.72 -4.58 7.78
C GLN A 166 -10.94 -6.09 7.90
N ILE A 167 -10.24 -6.76 8.84
CA ILE A 167 -10.44 -8.18 9.12
C ILE A 167 -11.87 -8.47 9.57
N ARG A 168 -12.44 -7.60 10.41
CA ARG A 168 -13.83 -7.75 10.85
C ARG A 168 -14.79 -7.62 9.66
N LEU A 169 -14.61 -6.62 8.80
CA LEU A 169 -15.43 -6.45 7.60
C LEU A 169 -15.36 -7.67 6.68
N LEU A 170 -14.16 -8.21 6.43
CA LEU A 170 -14.00 -9.41 5.61
C LEU A 170 -14.71 -10.64 6.21
N LYS A 171 -14.62 -10.84 7.53
CA LYS A 171 -15.24 -12.00 8.21
C LYS A 171 -16.76 -11.89 8.27
N ASP A 172 -17.26 -10.71 8.62
CA ASP A 172 -18.68 -10.48 8.91
C ASP A 172 -19.49 -10.17 7.65
N MET A 173 -18.84 -10.02 6.49
CA MET A 173 -19.54 -9.74 5.25
C MET A 173 -20.47 -10.90 4.87
N ALA A 174 -21.77 -10.59 4.77
CA ALA A 174 -22.83 -11.52 4.38
C ALA A 174 -22.79 -11.81 2.87
N ILE A 175 -21.74 -12.51 2.44
CA ILE A 175 -21.56 -12.97 1.07
C ILE A 175 -21.61 -14.50 1.02
N ASP A 176 -22.33 -15.02 0.03
CA ASP A 176 -22.45 -16.45 -0.28
C ASP A 176 -21.19 -16.94 -1.02
N LEU A 177 -20.09 -17.04 -0.28
CA LEU A 177 -18.86 -17.68 -0.73
C LEU A 177 -18.42 -18.73 0.31
N PRO A 178 -18.01 -19.93 -0.11
CA PRO A 178 -17.37 -20.90 0.76
C PRO A 178 -16.13 -20.31 1.45
N MET A 179 -15.83 -20.77 2.66
CA MET A 179 -14.68 -20.28 3.44
C MET A 179 -13.35 -20.46 2.68
N GLU A 180 -13.17 -21.60 2.01
CA GLU A 180 -11.98 -21.87 1.19
C GLU A 180 -11.81 -20.83 0.06
N GLU A 181 -12.91 -20.44 -0.58
CA GLU A 181 -12.87 -19.42 -1.64
C GLU A 181 -12.53 -18.03 -1.08
N LYS A 182 -13.07 -17.69 0.10
CA LYS A 182 -12.73 -16.47 0.83
C LYS A 182 -11.24 -16.39 1.16
N GLU A 183 -10.66 -17.49 1.63
CA GLU A 183 -9.23 -17.58 1.94
C GLU A 183 -8.36 -17.48 0.69
N ASN A 184 -8.75 -18.17 -0.39
CA ASN A 184 -8.06 -18.11 -1.68
C ASN A 184 -8.03 -16.70 -2.27
N ILE A 185 -9.13 -15.94 -2.16
CA ILE A 185 -9.19 -14.53 -2.59
C ILE A 185 -8.21 -13.69 -1.79
N ILE A 186 -8.23 -13.81 -0.45
CA ILE A 186 -7.33 -13.04 0.43
C ILE A 186 -5.87 -13.33 0.10
N GLU A 187 -5.51 -14.61 -0.03
CA GLU A 187 -4.14 -15.02 -0.33
C GLU A 187 -3.69 -14.56 -1.72
N SER A 188 -4.57 -14.66 -2.72
CA SER A 188 -4.26 -14.17 -4.07
C SER A 188 -3.97 -12.67 -4.08
N GLN A 189 -4.80 -11.86 -3.42
CA GLN A 189 -4.55 -10.41 -3.32
C GLN A 189 -3.26 -10.12 -2.53
N ARG A 190 -2.99 -10.86 -1.45
CA ARG A 190 -1.75 -10.76 -0.68
C ARG A 190 -0.52 -10.98 -1.55
N GLN A 191 -0.53 -12.05 -2.37
CA GLN A 191 0.59 -12.40 -3.26
C GLN A 191 0.84 -11.34 -4.34
N ILE A 192 -0.22 -10.75 -4.91
CA ILE A 192 -0.12 -9.67 -5.89
C ILE A 192 0.57 -8.45 -5.26
N VAL A 193 0.10 -8.01 -4.09
CA VAL A 193 0.70 -6.87 -3.38
C VAL A 193 2.13 -7.16 -2.95
N GLU A 194 2.41 -8.38 -2.49
CA GLU A 194 3.77 -8.80 -2.12
C GLU A 194 4.73 -8.71 -3.31
N LYS A 195 4.32 -9.20 -4.48
CA LYS A 195 5.13 -9.10 -5.70
C LYS A 195 5.42 -7.64 -6.07
N LEU A 196 4.42 -6.77 -6.02
CA LEU A 196 4.59 -5.34 -6.31
C LEU A 196 5.52 -4.65 -5.30
N PHE A 197 5.38 -5.00 -4.02
CA PHE A 197 6.24 -4.47 -2.97
C PHE A 197 7.69 -4.94 -3.13
N LEU A 198 7.91 -6.22 -3.45
CA LEU A 198 9.25 -6.74 -3.75
C LEU A 198 9.87 -6.07 -4.98
N ARG A 199 9.07 -5.70 -5.98
CA ARG A 199 9.55 -4.94 -7.14
C ARG A 199 10.04 -3.54 -6.76
N LEU A 200 9.29 -2.83 -5.92
CA LEU A 200 9.73 -1.56 -5.35
C LEU A 200 11.04 -1.71 -4.59
N LEU A 201 11.13 -2.69 -3.69
CA LEU A 201 12.34 -2.94 -2.91
C LEU A 201 13.53 -3.28 -3.82
N ALA A 202 13.29 -4.07 -4.87
CA ALA A 202 14.30 -4.38 -5.87
C ALA A 202 14.78 -3.11 -6.57
N GLU A 203 13.89 -2.23 -7.04
CA GLU A 203 14.26 -0.97 -7.71
C GLU A 203 14.95 0.06 -6.81
N ILE A 204 14.65 0.08 -5.51
CA ILE A 204 15.35 0.96 -4.56
C ILE A 204 16.75 0.44 -4.25
N THR A 205 16.91 -0.89 -4.24
CA THR A 205 18.18 -1.56 -3.90
C THR A 205 19.08 -1.80 -5.11
N GLU A 206 18.50 -1.81 -6.32
CA GLU A 206 19.23 -1.90 -7.58
C GLU A 206 19.54 -0.49 -8.07
N ILE A 207 20.77 -0.03 -7.88
CA ILE A 207 21.54 0.90 -8.76
C ILE A 207 22.95 1.08 -8.13
N PRO A 208 24.02 1.21 -8.95
CA PRO A 208 25.38 0.82 -8.61
C PRO A 208 25.99 1.69 -7.52
N ALA A 209 26.86 1.09 -6.71
CA ALA A 209 27.82 1.83 -5.90
C ALA A 209 28.51 2.85 -6.83
N ALA A 210 28.35 4.13 -6.51
CA ALA A 210 29.20 5.17 -7.07
C ALA A 210 30.64 4.97 -6.59
#